data_AF-A0A136JGW3-F1
#
_entry.id   AF-A0A136JGW3-F1
#
_cell.length_a   1.000
_cell.length_b   1.000
_cell.length_c   1.000
_cell.angle_alpha   90.00
_cell.angle_beta   90.00
_cell.angle_gamma   90.00
#
_symmetry.space_group_name_H-M   'P 1'
#
loop_
_entity.id
_entity.type
_entity.pdbx_description
1 polymer ?
#
loop_
_entity_poly.entity_id
_entity_poly.type
_entity_poly.pdbx_seq_one_letter_code
_entity_poly.pdbx_strand_id
1 'polypeptide(L)' 'MSRAIEANLLSLLPTQSADLPPPLVNLASSLLAQSRHNSTLKQDEEIARSYACCHIACERLKISLNLPDIQPRPPIA' A
#
# COMPACT_ATOMS: atom_id res chain seq x y z
N MET A 1 6.45 -12.35 -4.35
CA MET A 1 6.07 -10.93 -4.29
C MET A 1 4.60 -10.82 -4.66
N SER A 2 3.79 -10.18 -3.82
CA SER A 2 2.34 -10.07 -3.99
C SER A 2 2.01 -9.05 -5.08
N ARG A 3 1.65 -9.54 -6.26
CA ARG A 3 1.31 -8.73 -7.45
C ARG A 3 0.27 -7.63 -7.17
N ALA A 4 -0.63 -7.87 -6.21
CA ALA A 4 -1.62 -6.89 -5.75
C ALA A 4 -1.00 -5.69 -5.02
N ILE A 5 0.08 -5.90 -4.24
CA ILE A 5 0.78 -4.82 -3.54
C ILE A 5 1.46 -3.91 -4.57
N GLU A 6 2.20 -4.48 -5.51
CA GLU A 6 2.86 -3.71 -6.58
C GLU A 6 1.85 -2.89 -7.39
N ALA A 7 0.74 -3.50 -7.82
CA ALA A 7 -0.31 -2.81 -8.56
C ALA A 7 -0.93 -1.64 -7.77
N ASN A 8 -1.23 -1.84 -6.48
CA ASN A 8 -1.77 -0.78 -5.63
C ASN A 8 -0.76 0.35 -5.41
N LEU A 9 0.51 -0.01 -5.19
CA LEU A 9 1.60 0.96 -5.02
C LEU A 9 1.84 1.78 -6.27
N LEU A 10 1.82 1.14 -7.45
CA LEU A 10 1.87 1.82 -8.74
C LEU A 10 0.69 2.79 -8.92
N SER A 11 -0.51 2.42 -8.45
CA SER A 11 -1.69 3.30 -8.50
C SER A 11 -1.60 4.47 -7.52
N LEU A 12 -0.97 4.29 -6.37
CA LEU A 12 -0.78 5.32 -5.34
C LEU A 12 0.36 6.29 -5.68
N LEU A 13 1.41 5.78 -6.33
CA LEU A 13 2.63 6.48 -6.68
C LEU A 13 2.92 6.34 -8.19
N PRO A 14 2.04 6.88 -9.07
CA PRO A 14 2.25 6.79 -10.52
C PRO A 14 3.53 7.50 -10.97
N THR A 15 4.02 8.47 -10.20
CA THR A 15 5.27 9.19 -10.42
C THR A 15 6.52 8.37 -10.06
N GLN A 16 6.39 7.30 -9.26
CA GLN A 16 7.49 6.44 -8.82
C GLN A 16 7.37 5.00 -9.34
N SER A 17 6.71 4.82 -10.49
CA SER A 17 6.49 3.51 -11.10
C SER A 17 7.75 2.85 -11.67
N ALA A 18 8.84 3.60 -11.85
CA ALA A 18 10.05 3.12 -12.50
C ALA A 18 10.94 2.26 -11.58
N ASP A 19 10.94 2.49 -10.28
CA ASP A 19 11.76 1.73 -9.33
C ASP A 19 11.14 1.81 -7.92
N LEU A 20 10.24 0.87 -7.64
CA LEU A 20 9.53 0.81 -6.37
C LEU A 20 10.50 0.38 -5.25
N PRO A 21 10.69 1.19 -4.19
CA PRO A 21 11.69 0.88 -3.18
C PRO A 21 11.38 -0.48 -2.50
N PRO A 22 12.36 -1.41 -2.45
CA PRO A 22 12.22 -2.67 -1.69
C PRO A 22 11.71 -2.51 -0.25
N PRO A 23 12.16 -1.50 0.55
CA PRO A 23 11.64 -1.32 1.90
C PRO A 23 10.14 -1.00 1.93
N LEU A 24 9.60 -0.38 0.89
CA LEU A 24 8.19 -0.01 0.80
C LEU A 24 7.31 -1.23 0.54
N VAL A 25 7.71 -2.08 -0.41
CA VAL A 25 7.04 -3.35 -0.68
C VAL A 25 7.08 -4.28 0.52
N ASN A 26 8.25 -4.38 1.19
CA ASN A 26 8.41 -5.18 2.40
C ASN A 26 7.49 -4.69 3.53
N LEU A 27 7.43 -3.38 3.76
CA LEU A 27 6.59 -2.82 4.82
C LEU A 27 5.09 -3.02 4.52
N ALA A 28 4.64 -2.78 3.29
CA ALA A 28 3.27 -3.03 2.88
C ALA A 28 2.89 -4.52 3.04
N SER A 29 3.80 -5.44 2.69
CA SER A 29 3.61 -6.88 2.86
C SER A 29 3.50 -7.27 4.35
N SER A 30 4.38 -6.73 5.19
CA SER A 30 4.31 -6.95 6.65
C SER A 30 3.01 -6.42 7.24
N LEU A 31 2.59 -5.20 6.88
CA LEU A 31 1.32 -4.62 7.34
C LEU A 31 0.12 -5.46 6.89
N LEU A 32 0.12 -5.96 5.66
CA LEU A 32 -0.96 -6.80 5.15
C LEU A 32 -1.04 -8.13 5.92
N ALA A 33 0.11 -8.78 6.16
CA ALA A 33 0.17 -10.00 6.95
C ALA A 33 -0.29 -9.78 8.40
N GLN A 34 0.13 -8.67 9.01
CA GLN A 34 -0.28 -8.26 10.35
C GLN A 34 -1.77 -7.91 10.42
N SER A 35 -2.31 -7.21 9.43
CA SER A 35 -3.73 -6.86 9.37
C SER A 35 -4.60 -8.11 9.25
N ARG A 36 -4.18 -9.11 8.46
CA ARG A 36 -4.91 -10.38 8.35
C ARG A 36 -4.94 -11.18 9.66
N HIS A 37 -3.90 -11.08 10.47
CA HIS A 37 -3.83 -11.76 11.76
C HIS A 37 -4.51 -10.99 12.90
N ASN A 38 -4.43 -9.66 12.89
CA ASN A 38 -4.93 -8.82 13.98
C ASN A 38 -6.33 -8.26 13.73
N SER A 39 -6.87 -8.33 12.52
CA SER A 39 -8.14 -7.71 12.17
C SER A 39 -9.00 -8.60 11.28
N THR A 40 -10.19 -8.91 11.77
CA THR A 40 -11.24 -9.58 10.99
C THR A 40 -12.09 -8.50 10.34
N LEU A 41 -11.84 -8.24 9.05
CA LEU A 41 -12.62 -7.30 8.24
C LEU A 41 -13.71 -8.05 7.48
N LYS A 42 -14.80 -7.37 7.14
CA LYS A 42 -15.86 -7.95 6.30
C LYS A 42 -15.34 -8.17 4.88
N GLN A 43 -15.99 -9.04 4.11
CA GLN A 43 -15.55 -9.37 2.76
C GLN A 43 -15.47 -8.13 1.85
N ASP A 44 -16.37 -7.16 1.99
CA ASP A 44 -16.31 -5.86 1.30
C ASP A 44 -15.07 -5.02 1.69
N GLU A 45 -14.69 -5.05 2.97
CA GLU A 45 -13.53 -4.31 3.47
C GLU A 45 -12.21 -5.04 3.15
N GLU A 46 -12.26 -6.36 2.96
CA GLU A 46 -11.09 -7.17 2.60
C GLU A 46 -10.48 -6.70 1.28
N ILE A 47 -11.33 -6.30 0.34
CA ILE A 47 -10.94 -5.78 -0.99
C ILE A 47 -10.07 -4.53 -0.83
N ALA A 48 -10.44 -3.63 0.09
CA ALA A 48 -9.71 -2.39 0.37
C ALA A 48 -8.48 -2.59 1.27
N ARG A 49 -8.36 -3.70 2.01
CA ARG A 49 -7.25 -3.91 2.97
C ARG A 49 -5.88 -3.78 2.30
N SER A 50 -5.70 -4.42 1.15
CA SER A 50 -4.43 -4.37 0.42
C SER A 50 -4.05 -2.93 0.07
N TYR A 51 -5.02 -2.14 -0.39
CA TYR A 51 -4.85 -0.72 -0.71
C TYR A 51 -4.54 0.11 0.53
N ALA A 52 -5.28 -0.09 1.62
CA ALA A 52 -5.06 0.61 2.89
C ALA A 52 -3.68 0.34 3.48
N CYS A 53 -3.22 -0.92 3.49
CA CYS A 53 -1.87 -1.28 3.95
C CYS A 53 -0.79 -0.63 3.08
N CYS A 54 -0.98 -0.58 1.76
CA CYS A 54 -0.07 0.10 0.84
C CYS A 54 -0.03 1.61 1.11
N HIS A 55 -1.19 2.25 1.28
CA HIS A 55 -1.30 3.66 1.59
C HIS A 55 -0.60 4.02 2.92
N ILE A 56 -0.83 3.25 3.97
CA ILE A 56 -0.15 3.42 5.27
C ILE A 56 1.37 3.27 5.11
N ALA A 57 1.82 2.29 4.32
CA ALA A 57 3.24 2.09 4.06
C ALA A 57 3.87 3.28 3.32
N CYS A 58 3.19 3.78 2.29
CA CYS A 58 3.59 4.98 1.56
C CYS A 58 3.67 6.19 2.51
N GLU A 59 2.64 6.45 3.32
CA GLU A 59 2.63 7.58 4.27
C GLU A 59 3.77 7.50 5.29
N ARG A 60 4.05 6.31 5.83
CA ARG A 60 5.17 6.12 6.78
C ARG A 60 6.53 6.37 6.15
N LEU A 61 6.71 5.91 4.92
CA LEU A 61 7.98 6.04 4.21
C LEU A 61 8.07 7.33 3.40
N LYS A 62 7.01 8.13 3.30
CA LYS A 62 6.98 9.41 2.59
C LYS A 62 8.10 10.32 3.03
N ILE A 63 8.30 10.44 4.34
CA ILE A 63 9.35 11.27 4.93
C ILE A 63 10.72 10.59 4.75
N SER A 64 10.81 9.29 5.01
CA SER A 64 12.09 8.55 4.97
C SER A 64 12.68 8.40 3.56
N LEU A 65 11.83 8.20 2.56
CA LEU A 65 12.20 8.02 1.15
C LEU A 65 11.96 9.29 0.31
N ASN A 66 11.54 10.39 0.94
CA ASN A 66 11.19 11.66 0.26
C ASN A 66 10.21 11.41 -0.91
N LEU A 67 9.17 10.61 -0.65
CA LEU A 67 8.19 10.25 -1.67
C LEU A 67 7.36 11.49 -2.03
N PRO A 68 6.97 11.67 -3.30
CA PRO A 68 6.07 12.73 -3.72
C PRO A 68 4.71 12.63 -3.02
N ASP A 69 3.92 13.71 -3.07
CA ASP A 69 2.64 13.76 -2.38
C ASP A 69 1.72 12.62 -2.84
N ILE A 70 1.40 11.72 -1.91
CA ILE A 70 0.53 10.59 -2.16
C ILE A 70 -0.86 11.18 -2.35
N GLN A 71 -1.43 11.04 -3.54
CA GLN A 71 -2.81 11.42 -3.75
C GLN A 71 -3.69 10.23 -3.32
N PRO A 72 -4.36 10.28 -2.15
CA PRO A 72 -5.34 9.27 -1.78
C PRO A 72 -6.48 9.36 -2.79
N ARG A 73 -6.42 8.56 -3.84
CA ARG A 73 -7.54 8.39 -4.75
C ARG A 73 -8.42 7.33 -4.12
N PRO A 74 -9.60 7.66 -3.56
CA PRO A 74 -10.46 6.63 -2.98
C PRO A 74 -10.68 5.54 -4.04
N PRO A 75 -10.58 4.24 -3.69
CA PRO A 75 -10.98 3.19 -4.60
C PRO A 75 -12.43 3.49 -5.00
N ILE A 76 -12.62 3.82 -6.28
CA ILE A 76 -13.93 4.16 -6.81
C ILE A 76 -14.76 2.88 -6.63
N ALA A 77 -15.77 2.96 -5.75
CA ALA A 77 -16.73 1.90 -5.48
C ALA A 77 -17.56 1.56 -6.72
#